data_AF-S6BD47-F1
#
_entry.id   AF-S6BD47-F1
#
_cell.length_a   1.000
_cell.length_b   1.000
_cell.length_c   1.000
_cell.angle_alpha   90.00
_cell.angle_beta   90.00
_cell.angle_gamma   90.00
#
_symmetry.space_group_name_H-M   'P 1'
#
loop_
_entity.id
_entity.type
_entity.pdbx_description
1 polymer ?
#
loop_
_entity_poly.entity_id
_entity_poly.type
_entity_poly.pdbx_seq_one_letter_code
_entity_poly.pdbx_strand_id
1 'polypeptide(L)' 'MDTSKRYSPEVRERAVRMVFDHQAERDQGLREGLTTSERERLKALERENRELRRANEILKTASAFFAQAELDRKLKR' A
#
# COMPACT_ATOMS: atom_id res chain seq x y z
N MET A 1 19.48 31.42 -4.54
CA MET A 1 18.11 31.95 -4.71
C MET A 1 17.18 31.07 -3.90
N ASP A 2 16.68 31.60 -2.79
CA ASP A 2 15.75 30.88 -1.93
C ASP A 2 14.38 30.77 -2.62
N THR A 3 14.00 29.57 -3.04
CA THR A 3 12.73 29.32 -3.73
C THR A 3 11.52 29.29 -2.77
N SER A 4 11.75 29.58 -1.48
CA SER A 4 10.77 29.57 -0.39
C SER A 4 9.57 30.52 -0.61
N LYS A 5 9.71 31.57 -1.43
CA LYS A 5 8.67 32.60 -1.62
C LYS A 5 7.78 32.39 -2.86
N ARG A 6 7.38 31.16 -3.21
CA ARG A 6 6.56 30.92 -4.41
C ARG A 6 5.07 31.23 -4.27
N TYR A 7 4.51 31.27 -3.05
CA TYR A 7 3.10 31.54 -2.80
C TYR A 7 2.87 32.27 -1.47
N SER A 8 1.92 33.23 -1.46
CA SER A 8 1.45 33.92 -0.25
C SER A 8 0.89 32.93 0.79
N PRO A 9 1.05 33.18 2.10
CA PRO A 9 0.44 32.37 3.16
C PRO A 9 -1.05 32.12 2.95
N GLU A 10 -1.80 33.15 2.55
CA GLU A 10 -3.24 33.08 2.28
C GLU A 10 -3.57 32.09 1.16
N VAL A 11 -2.73 32.05 0.11
CA VAL A 11 -2.90 31.12 -1.02
C VAL A 11 -2.65 29.69 -0.56
N ARG A 12 -1.68 29.46 0.32
CA ARG A 12 -1.40 28.14 0.90
C ARG A 12 -2.56 27.67 1.77
N GLU A 13 -3.05 28.52 2.66
CA GLU A 13 -4.19 28.21 3.55
C GLU A 13 -5.44 27.88 2.73
N ARG A 14 -5.73 28.69 1.71
CA ARG A 14 -6.84 28.44 0.80
C ARG A 14 -6.69 27.11 0.07
N ALA A 15 -5.49 26.79 -0.42
CA ALA A 15 -5.24 25.52 -1.09
C ALA A 15 -5.44 24.33 -0.15
N VAL A 16 -4.98 24.43 1.10
CA VAL A 16 -5.20 23.40 2.13
C VAL A 16 -6.69 23.21 2.39
N ARG A 17 -7.45 24.30 2.57
CA ARG A 17 -8.91 24.23 2.74
C ARG A 17 -9.59 23.52 1.57
N MET A 18 -9.27 23.91 0.33
CA MET A 18 -9.85 23.26 -0.86
C MET A 18 -9.56 21.76 -0.93
N VAL A 19 -8.39 21.30 -0.47
CA VAL A 19 -8.08 19.86 -0.41
C VAL A 19 -9.00 19.13 0.57
N PHE A 20 -9.25 19.70 1.73
CA PHE A 20 -10.16 19.12 2.72
C PHE A 20 -11.62 19.14 2.25
N ASP A 21 -12.06 20.24 1.65
CA ASP A 21 -13.42 20.35 1.10
C ASP A 21 -13.65 19.29 0.01
N HIS A 22 -12.70 19.15 -0.93
CA HIS A 22 -12.76 18.11 -1.95
C HIS A 22 -12.72 16.68 -1.38
N GLN A 23 -12.05 16.46 -0.24
CA GLN A 23 -12.06 15.15 0.40
C GLN A 23 -13.41 14.89 1.08
N ALA A 24 -13.99 15.89 1.74
CA ALA A 24 -15.32 15.80 2.33
C ALA A 24 -16.40 15.53 1.27
N GLU A 25 -16.32 16.19 0.10
CA GLU A 25 -17.18 15.90 -1.05
C GLU A 25 -17.08 14.44 -1.50
N ARG A 26 -15.86 13.87 -1.56
CA ARG A 26 -15.67 12.44 -1.88
C ARG A 26 -16.26 11.53 -0.82
N ASP A 27 -16.01 11.82 0.45
CA ASP A 27 -16.51 11.04 1.58
C ASP A 27 -18.05 11.02 1.65
N GLN A 28 -18.70 12.05 1.12
CA GLN A 28 -20.16 12.14 0.96
C GLN A 28 -20.69 11.58 -0.37
N GLY A 29 -19.81 11.11 -1.26
CA GLY A 29 -20.19 10.60 -2.59
C GLY A 29 -20.64 11.70 -3.58
N LEU A 30 -20.39 12.97 -3.26
CA LEU A 30 -20.71 14.12 -4.11
C LEU A 30 -19.67 14.34 -5.21
N ARG A 31 -18.52 13.68 -5.10
CA ARG A 31 -17.40 13.79 -6.04
C ARG A 31 -16.73 12.45 -6.26
N GLU A 32 -16.25 12.24 -7.49
CA GLU A 32 -15.48 11.08 -7.86
C GLU A 32 -14.12 11.00 -7.14
N GLY A 33 -13.71 9.76 -6.84
CA GLY A 33 -12.45 9.41 -6.19
C GLY A 33 -12.67 8.60 -4.92
N LEU A 34 -11.57 8.14 -4.35
CA LEU A 34 -11.61 7.32 -3.14
C LEU A 34 -11.96 8.17 -1.92
N THR A 35 -12.90 7.65 -1.14
CA THR A 35 -13.15 8.12 0.22
C THR A 35 -11.94 7.87 1.11
N THR A 36 -11.89 8.57 2.24
CA THR A 36 -10.86 8.39 3.27
C THR A 36 -10.84 6.95 3.76
N SER A 37 -12.02 6.35 3.99
CA SER A 37 -12.16 4.96 4.46
C SER A 37 -11.66 3.95 3.42
N GLU A 38 -12.02 4.11 2.14
CA GLU A 38 -11.52 3.22 1.08
C GLU A 38 -10.00 3.28 0.95
N ARG A 39 -9.43 4.48 1.07
CA ARG A 39 -7.96 4.67 1.02
C ARG A 39 -7.26 3.96 2.18
N GLU A 40 -7.81 4.04 3.39
CA GLU A 40 -7.27 3.33 4.55
C GLU A 40 -7.36 1.82 4.38
N ARG A 41 -8.51 1.33 3.92
CA ARG A 41 -8.71 -0.10 3.64
C ARG A 41 -7.74 -0.61 2.58
N LEU A 42 -7.54 0.14 1.50
CA LEU A 42 -6.57 -0.21 0.46
C LEU A 42 -5.15 -0.33 1.01
N LYS A 43 -4.71 0.65 1.83
CA LYS A 43 -3.38 0.58 2.46
C LYS A 43 -3.23 -0.64 3.38
N ALA A 44 -4.27 -0.98 4.14
CA ALA A 44 -4.27 -2.16 5.01
C ALA A 44 -4.17 -3.45 4.19
N LEU A 45 -4.98 -3.58 3.13
CA LEU A 45 -4.97 -4.72 2.22
C LEU A 45 -3.63 -4.86 1.49
N GLU A 46 -3.04 -3.75 1.03
CA GLU A 46 -1.72 -3.77 0.40
C GLU A 46 -0.65 -4.26 1.37
N ARG A 47 -0.72 -3.87 2.65
CA ARG A 47 0.21 -4.35 3.67
C ARG A 47 0.04 -5.85 3.90
N GLU A 48 -1.19 -6.31 4.09
CA GLU A 48 -1.49 -7.73 4.28
C GLU A 48 -1.03 -8.55 3.08
N ASN A 49 -1.30 -8.09 1.85
CA ASN A 49 -0.89 -8.79 0.64
C ASN A 49 0.64 -8.90 0.53
N ARG A 50 1.40 -7.87 0.94
CA ARG A 50 2.87 -7.96 1.01
C ARG A 50 3.33 -9.02 2.01
N GLU A 51 2.72 -9.08 3.18
CA GLU A 51 3.05 -10.06 4.22
C GLU A 51 2.71 -11.49 3.76
N LEU A 52 1.53 -11.69 3.16
CA LEU A 52 1.11 -12.98 2.59
C LEU A 52 2.02 -13.43 1.45
N ARG A 53 2.42 -12.52 0.56
CA ARG A 53 3.38 -12.84 -0.51
C ARG A 53 4.70 -13.31 0.09
N ARG A 54 5.24 -12.61 1.10
CA ARG A 54 6.47 -13.02 1.78
C ARG A 54 6.34 -14.40 2.42
N ALA A 55 5.22 -14.67 3.09
CA ALA A 55 4.97 -15.99 3.69
C ALA A 55 4.90 -17.09 2.64
N ASN A 56 4.20 -16.85 1.53
CA ASN A 56 4.12 -17.81 0.43
C ASN A 56 5.49 -18.11 -0.19
N GLU A 57 6.37 -17.12 -0.31
CA GLU A 57 7.73 -17.37 -0.80
C GLU A 57 8.56 -18.24 0.15
N ILE A 58 8.39 -18.07 1.47
CA ILE A 58 9.02 -18.95 2.47
C ILE A 58 8.50 -20.38 2.31
N LEU A 59 7.18 -20.56 2.18
CA LEU A 59 6.56 -21.87 2.03
C LEU A 59 7.00 -22.58 0.73
N LYS A 60 7.08 -21.85 -0.38
CA LYS A 60 7.60 -22.38 -1.65
C LYS A 60 9.05 -22.84 -1.51
N THR A 61 9.89 -22.02 -0.90
CA THR A 61 11.31 -22.33 -0.67
C THR A 61 11.47 -23.57 0.22
N ALA A 62 10.73 -23.62 1.32
CA ALA A 62 10.72 -24.77 2.21
C ALA A 62 10.24 -26.05 1.49
N SER A 63 9.17 -25.96 0.70
CA SER A 63 8.64 -27.08 -0.07
C SER A 63 9.67 -27.61 -1.07
N ALA A 64 10.38 -26.73 -1.76
CA ALA A 64 11.46 -27.11 -2.68
C ALA A 64 12.62 -27.81 -1.94
N PHE A 65 13.02 -27.29 -0.79
CA PHE A 65 14.07 -27.89 0.04
C PHE A 65 13.70 -29.31 0.51
N PHE A 66 12.47 -29.50 0.99
CA PHE A 66 12.01 -30.82 1.43
C PHE A 66 11.87 -31.81 0.27
N ALA A 67 11.38 -31.36 -0.88
CA ALA A 67 11.29 -32.21 -2.08
C ALA A 67 12.68 -32.73 -2.50
N GLN A 68 13.70 -31.86 -2.49
CA GLN A 68 15.09 -32.26 -2.80
C GLN A 68 15.61 -33.28 -1.78
N ALA A 69 15.42 -33.02 -0.48
CA ALA A 69 15.87 -33.93 0.57
C ALA A 69 15.19 -35.31 0.50
N GLU A 70 13.93 -35.39 0.08
CA GLU A 70 13.24 -36.66 -0.14
C GLU A 70 13.81 -37.43 -1.34
N LEU A 71 14.11 -36.73 -2.45
CA LEU A 71 14.75 -37.33 -3.63
C LEU A 71 16.13 -37.90 -3.29
N ASP A 72 16.95 -37.14 -2.56
CA ASP A 72 18.30 -37.57 -2.17
C ASP A 72 18.28 -38.84 -1.30
N ARG A 73 17.26 -39.01 -0.45
CA ARG A 73 17.07 -40.22 0.36
C ARG A 73 16.67 -41.42 -0.48
N LYS A 74 15.82 -41.23 -1.50
CA LYS A 74 15.40 -42.31 -2.42
C LYS A 74 16.57 -42.80 -3.28
N LEU A 75 17.44 -41.90 -3.73
CA LEU A 75 18.61 -42.25 -4.56
C LEU A 75 19.74 -42.96 -3.80
N LYS A 76 19.78 -42.85 -2.46
CA LYS A 76 20.77 -43.52 -1.59
C LYS A 76 20.32 -44.88 -1.04
N ARG A 77 19.09 -45.29 -1.33
CA ARG A 77 18.58 -46.64 -1.04
C ARG A 77 18.81 -47.55 -2.24
#